data_AF-A0A969VRX7-F1
#
_entry.id   AF-A0A969VRX7-F1
#
_cell.length_a   1.000
_cell.length_b   1.000
_cell.length_c   1.000
_cell.angle_alpha   90.00
_cell.angle_beta   90.00
_cell.angle_gamma   90.00
#
_symmetry.space_group_name_H-M   'P 1'
#
loop_
_entity.id
_entity.type
_entity.pdbx_description
1 polymer ?
#
loop_
_entity_poly.entity_id
_entity_poly.type
_entity_poly.pdbx_seq_one_letter_code
_entity_poly.pdbx_strand_id
1 'polypeptide(L)'
;MKAIIAKEVPEVATGIVQIDKLVREPGSRSKLLVSVKEGENIDPVGTILGRKNVRLINIMREISTSLQEKIDIIEYRKEDLEGMIMDSLEPAEIEKVELNEERDHADVFCYPEEASLAVGKRGVNIRLATDLLNVELNIVTLEEEDVTESNFDQEDGGFMSVEGEDTADLRGDQDSEEVVELTEENIKEEVEASVDGTTEVEKTLAEELKDKEVDNEGVEEEKEKPE
;
A
#
# COMPACT_ATOMS: atom_id res chain seq x y z
N MET A 1 17.65 -4.89 -4.09
CA MET A 1 16.46 -4.02 -4.13
C MET A 1 16.74 -2.66 -4.77
N LYS A 2 17.51 -1.73 -4.16
CA LYS A 2 17.78 -0.41 -4.80
C LYS A 2 18.27 -0.50 -6.26
N ALA A 3 19.18 -1.42 -6.56
CA ALA A 3 19.67 -1.65 -7.93
C ALA A 3 18.60 -2.17 -8.91
N ILE A 4 17.66 -3.00 -8.43
CA ILE A 4 16.54 -3.52 -9.23
C ILE A 4 15.57 -2.38 -9.55
N ILE A 5 15.25 -1.55 -8.54
CA ILE A 5 14.40 -0.38 -8.71
C ILE A 5 15.02 0.60 -9.71
N ALA A 6 16.32 0.90 -9.59
CA ALA A 6 17.01 1.77 -10.53
C ALA A 6 17.03 1.21 -11.97
N LYS A 7 17.03 -0.12 -12.14
CA LYS A 7 16.96 -0.76 -13.45
C LYS A 7 15.56 -0.63 -14.07
N GLU A 8 14.50 -0.74 -13.26
CA GLU A 8 13.11 -0.64 -13.72
C GLU A 8 12.63 0.82 -13.88
N VAL A 9 13.12 1.73 -13.03
CA VAL A 9 12.66 3.12 -12.92
C VAL A 9 13.79 4.07 -13.34
N PRO A 10 13.77 4.59 -14.59
CA PRO A 10 14.81 5.50 -15.10
C PRO A 10 15.03 6.74 -14.24
N GLU A 11 13.97 7.28 -13.66
CA GLU A 11 14.00 8.47 -12.81
C GLU A 11 14.79 8.24 -11.51
N VAL A 12 14.81 6.99 -11.01
CA VAL A 12 15.66 6.58 -9.88
C VAL A 12 17.10 6.40 -10.32
N ALA A 13 17.36 5.88 -11.53
CA ALA A 13 18.72 5.76 -12.07
C ALA A 13 19.38 7.11 -12.34
N THR A 14 18.61 8.12 -12.77
CA THR A 14 19.11 9.48 -13.02
C THR A 14 19.19 10.33 -11.75
N GLY A 15 18.60 9.87 -10.64
CA GLY A 15 18.59 10.57 -9.35
C GLY A 15 17.58 11.72 -9.27
N ILE A 16 16.59 11.76 -10.17
CA ILE A 16 15.44 12.67 -10.09
C ILE A 16 14.54 12.24 -8.92
N VAL A 17 14.26 10.93 -8.82
CA VAL A 17 13.63 10.32 -7.66
C VAL A 17 14.72 9.66 -6.82
N GLN A 18 14.75 9.94 -5.52
CA GLN A 18 15.77 9.48 -4.59
C GLN A 18 15.16 8.48 -3.61
N ILE A 19 15.90 7.41 -3.31
CA ILE A 19 15.54 6.45 -2.25
C ILE A 19 16.33 6.81 -1.01
N ASP A 20 15.76 7.69 -0.19
CA ASP A 20 16.35 8.19 1.06
C ASP A 20 16.64 7.05 2.02
N LYS A 21 15.65 6.16 2.20
CA LYS A 21 15.78 5.01 3.08
C LYS A 21 15.08 3.78 2.53
N LEU A 22 15.63 2.63 2.88
CA LEU A 22 15.06 1.33 2.57
C LEU A 22 15.30 0.43 3.79
N VAL A 23 14.21 -0.09 4.32
CA VAL A 23 14.21 -1.10 5.39
C VAL A 23 13.48 -2.33 4.87
N ARG A 24 13.99 -3.51 5.22
CA ARG A 24 13.58 -4.75 4.56
C ARG A 24 13.68 -5.96 5.48
N GLU A 25 12.58 -6.68 5.58
CA GLU A 25 12.50 -8.05 6.06
C GLU A 25 12.30 -8.99 4.85
N PRO A 26 13.37 -9.62 4.32
CA PRO A 26 13.30 -10.38 3.08
C PRO A 26 12.24 -11.48 3.09
N GLY A 27 11.48 -11.59 1.98
CA GLY A 27 10.41 -12.57 1.85
C GLY A 27 9.15 -12.25 2.64
N SER A 28 9.10 -11.10 3.33
CA SER A 28 7.93 -10.62 4.06
C SER A 28 7.51 -9.23 3.62
N ARG A 29 8.29 -8.20 3.96
CA ARG A 29 7.92 -6.81 3.69
C ARG A 29 9.15 -5.90 3.58
N SER A 30 9.05 -4.90 2.71
CA SER A 30 10.00 -3.82 2.56
C SER A 30 9.26 -2.48 2.60
N LYS A 31 9.86 -1.47 3.23
CA LYS A 31 9.37 -0.09 3.17
C LYS A 31 10.44 0.82 2.58
N LEU A 32 10.02 1.71 1.68
CA LEU A 32 10.87 2.67 1.00
C LEU A 32 10.42 4.07 1.35
N LEU A 33 11.38 4.92 1.69
CA LEU A 33 11.17 6.35 1.83
C LEU A 33 11.80 7.01 0.62
N VAL A 34 10.99 7.74 -0.14
CA VAL A 34 11.38 8.31 -1.42
C VAL A 34 11.08 9.79 -1.49
N SER A 35 11.98 10.53 -2.13
CA SER A 35 11.82 11.97 -2.33
C SER A 35 12.15 12.33 -3.77
N VAL A 36 11.85 13.58 -4.10
CA VAL A 36 12.17 14.17 -5.39
C VAL A 36 13.33 15.14 -5.20
N LYS A 37 14.22 15.18 -6.18
CA LYS A 37 15.29 16.18 -6.23
C LYS A 37 14.70 17.59 -6.22
N GLU A 38 15.31 18.48 -5.44
CA GLU A 38 14.88 19.88 -5.31
C GLU A 38 14.71 20.57 -6.69
N GLY A 39 13.53 21.15 -6.90
CA GLY A 39 13.16 21.88 -8.13
C GLY A 39 12.47 21.05 -9.20
N GLU A 40 12.40 19.73 -9.05
CA GLU A 40 11.59 18.87 -9.93
C GLU A 40 10.16 18.78 -9.40
N ASN A 41 9.17 18.74 -10.29
CA ASN A 41 7.75 18.63 -9.94
C ASN A 41 7.18 17.33 -10.53
N ILE A 42 7.51 16.22 -9.90
CA ILE A 42 7.16 14.86 -10.30
C ILE A 42 6.67 14.15 -9.04
N ASP A 43 5.68 13.28 -9.17
CA ASP A 43 5.26 12.41 -8.06
C ASP A 43 6.27 11.25 -7.90
N PRO A 44 6.99 11.14 -6.77
CA PRO A 44 7.99 10.09 -6.57
C PRO A 44 7.36 8.70 -6.43
N VAL A 45 6.17 8.61 -5.82
CA VAL A 45 5.47 7.34 -5.58
C VAL A 45 4.93 6.81 -6.91
N GLY A 46 4.12 7.60 -7.61
CA GLY A 46 3.55 7.23 -8.91
C GLY A 46 4.61 6.93 -9.97
N THR A 47 5.78 7.56 -9.91
CA THR A 47 6.90 7.27 -10.81
C THR A 47 7.46 5.86 -10.62
N ILE A 48 7.55 5.40 -9.37
CA ILE A 48 8.03 4.04 -9.05
C ILE A 48 6.95 3.01 -9.34
N LEU A 49 5.67 3.32 -9.06
CA LEU A 49 4.54 2.43 -9.36
C LEU A 49 4.37 2.21 -10.87
N GLY A 50 4.43 3.29 -11.65
CA GLY A 50 4.11 3.29 -13.07
C GLY A 50 2.61 3.09 -13.35
N ARG A 51 2.22 3.08 -14.63
CA ARG A 51 0.82 2.86 -15.02
C ARG A 51 0.34 1.51 -14.50
N LYS A 52 -0.83 1.47 -13.85
CA LYS A 52 -1.41 0.25 -13.25
C LYS A 52 -0.40 -0.55 -12.39
N ASN A 53 0.52 0.11 -11.70
CA ASN A 53 1.53 -0.51 -10.85
C ASN A 53 2.48 -1.51 -11.56
N VAL A 54 2.57 -1.47 -12.90
CA VAL A 54 3.33 -2.45 -13.69
C VAL A 54 4.81 -2.49 -13.28
N ARG A 55 5.41 -1.33 -13.00
CA ARG A 55 6.83 -1.27 -12.59
C ARG A 55 7.04 -1.92 -11.22
N LEU A 56 6.16 -1.64 -10.26
CA LEU A 56 6.21 -2.27 -8.94
C LEU A 56 6.09 -3.80 -9.03
N ILE A 57 5.15 -4.29 -9.85
CA ILE A 57 4.95 -5.74 -10.05
C ILE A 57 6.22 -6.38 -10.63
N ASN A 58 6.87 -5.74 -11.60
CA ASN A 58 8.13 -6.22 -12.17
C ASN A 58 9.26 -6.26 -11.13
N ILE A 59 9.37 -5.21 -10.31
CA ILE A 59 10.34 -5.15 -9.20
C ILE A 59 10.11 -6.29 -8.21
N MET A 60 8.85 -6.55 -7.82
CA MET A 60 8.49 -7.64 -6.91
C MET A 60 8.88 -9.01 -7.47
N ARG A 61 8.66 -9.23 -8.77
CA ARG A 61 9.04 -10.48 -9.48
C ARG A 61 10.56 -10.70 -9.52
N GLU A 62 11.37 -9.64 -9.61
CA GLU A 62 12.84 -9.77 -9.62
C GLU A 62 13.43 -9.92 -8.21
N ILE A 63 12.78 -9.39 -7.17
CA ILE A 63 13.31 -9.40 -5.78
C ILE A 63 13.16 -10.76 -5.10
N SER A 64 12.09 -11.49 -5.37
CA SER A 64 11.78 -12.74 -4.70
C SER A 64 11.30 -13.79 -5.68
N THR A 65 11.76 -15.02 -5.50
CA THR A 65 11.30 -16.20 -6.25
C THR A 65 9.87 -16.58 -5.87
N SER A 66 9.36 -16.10 -4.72
CA SER A 66 7.95 -16.15 -4.33
C SER A 66 7.37 -14.73 -4.27
N LEU A 67 6.20 -14.50 -4.86
CA LEU A 67 5.50 -13.20 -4.91
C LEU A 67 5.04 -12.62 -3.55
N GLN A 68 5.53 -13.15 -2.43
CA GLN A 68 4.99 -12.88 -1.10
C GLN A 68 5.60 -11.67 -0.39
N GLU A 69 6.70 -11.10 -0.88
CA GLU A 69 7.26 -9.88 -0.26
C GLU A 69 6.43 -8.65 -0.64
N LYS A 70 5.77 -8.01 0.33
CA LYS A 70 5.07 -6.74 0.15
C LYS A 70 6.05 -5.57 0.11
N ILE A 71 5.75 -4.54 -0.66
CA ILE A 71 6.59 -3.35 -0.80
C ILE A 71 5.71 -2.12 -0.59
N ASP A 72 6.04 -1.32 0.41
CA ASP A 72 5.38 -0.02 0.66
C ASP A 72 6.32 1.10 0.24
N ILE A 73 5.78 2.13 -0.42
CA ILE A 73 6.53 3.29 -0.91
C ILE A 73 5.90 4.52 -0.28
N ILE A 74 6.65 5.18 0.59
CA ILE A 74 6.23 6.34 1.35
C ILE A 74 6.96 7.56 0.78
N GLU A 75 6.21 8.61 0.46
CA GLU A 75 6.79 9.89 0.10
C GLU A 75 7.39 10.57 1.32
N TYR A 76 8.63 11.03 1.21
CA TYR A 76 9.26 11.85 2.22
C TYR A 76 8.68 13.27 2.19
N ARG A 77 7.99 13.65 3.26
CA ARG A 77 7.44 14.98 3.47
C ARG A 77 8.13 15.65 4.66
N LYS A 78 8.91 16.70 4.39
CA LYS A 78 9.76 17.35 5.40
C LYS A 78 8.99 17.86 6.63
N GLU A 79 7.79 18.39 6.41
CA GLU A 79 7.00 19.05 7.45
C GLU A 79 5.90 18.15 8.04
N ASP A 80 5.59 17.04 7.36
CA ASP A 80 4.47 16.16 7.66
C ASP A 80 4.93 14.75 8.09
N LEU A 81 5.44 14.65 9.32
CA LEU A 81 5.83 13.37 9.91
C LEU A 81 4.62 12.51 10.27
N GLU A 82 3.52 13.14 10.68
CA GLU A 82 2.28 12.44 11.03
C GLU A 82 1.72 11.66 9.84
N GLY A 83 1.56 12.32 8.68
CA GLY A 83 1.12 11.63 7.47
C GLY A 83 2.11 10.56 7.04
N MET A 84 3.43 10.78 7.16
CA MET A 84 4.41 9.72 6.85
C MET A 84 4.27 8.51 7.78
N ILE A 85 3.92 8.71 9.06
CA ILE A 85 3.66 7.62 10.01
C ILE A 85 2.41 6.85 9.58
N MET A 86 1.32 7.56 9.25
CA MET A 86 0.08 6.94 8.76
C MET A 86 0.32 6.10 7.51
N ASP A 87 0.95 6.67 6.47
CA ASP A 87 1.30 5.98 5.21
C ASP A 87 2.20 4.76 5.48
N SER A 88 3.11 4.87 6.46
CA SER A 88 4.02 3.78 6.81
C SER A 88 3.36 2.62 7.53
N LEU A 89 2.14 2.76 8.06
CA LEU A 89 1.42 1.71 8.78
C LEU A 89 0.37 0.99 7.94
N GLU A 90 0.14 1.43 6.69
CA GLU A 90 -0.73 0.74 5.74
C GLU A 90 -0.46 -0.77 5.70
N PRO A 91 -1.51 -1.61 5.71
CA PRO A 91 -2.91 -1.30 5.41
C PRO A 91 -3.77 -0.89 6.62
N ALA A 92 -3.18 -0.65 7.79
CA ALA A 92 -3.97 -0.29 8.97
C ALA A 92 -4.54 1.11 8.86
N GLU A 93 -5.82 1.28 9.17
CA GLU A 93 -6.46 2.60 9.26
C GLU A 93 -6.11 3.25 10.61
N ILE A 94 -5.49 4.43 10.54
CA ILE A 94 -4.99 5.18 11.71
C ILE A 94 -5.87 6.41 11.92
N GLU A 95 -6.39 6.58 13.13
CA GLU A 95 -7.29 7.68 13.48
C GLU A 95 -6.53 8.95 13.85
N LYS A 96 -5.41 8.80 14.58
CA LYS A 96 -4.64 9.94 15.09
C LYS A 96 -3.20 9.54 15.37
N VAL A 97 -2.28 10.49 15.19
CA VAL A 97 -0.89 10.34 15.66
C VAL A 97 -0.55 11.51 16.58
N GLU A 98 -0.09 11.20 17.80
CA GLU A 98 0.43 12.20 18.73
C GLU A 98 1.95 12.09 18.80
N LEU A 99 2.63 13.11 18.29
CA LEU A 99 4.08 13.22 18.36
C LEU A 99 4.51 13.88 19.67
N ASN A 100 5.59 13.36 20.26
CA ASN A 100 6.24 14.04 21.37
C ASN A 100 7.00 15.31 20.90
N GLU A 101 7.44 16.14 21.86
CA GLU A 101 8.13 17.41 21.57
C GLU A 101 9.42 17.22 20.75
N GLU A 102 10.13 16.12 20.95
CA GLU A 102 11.41 15.79 20.28
C GLU A 102 11.21 15.11 18.92
N ARG A 103 9.97 14.69 18.59
CA ARG A 103 9.57 13.95 17.38
C ARG A 103 10.32 12.63 17.16
N ASP A 104 10.76 11.99 18.25
CA ASP A 104 11.40 10.68 18.24
C ASP A 104 10.50 9.56 18.79
N HIS A 105 9.34 9.91 19.36
CA HIS A 105 8.29 8.99 19.80
C HIS A 105 6.92 9.46 19.31
N ALA A 106 6.06 8.50 18.94
CA ALA A 106 4.69 8.76 18.53
C ALA A 106 3.72 7.74 19.14
N ASP A 107 2.64 8.23 19.73
CA ASP A 107 1.47 7.42 20.06
C ASP A 107 0.51 7.42 18.86
N VAL A 108 0.19 6.23 18.38
CA VAL A 108 -0.61 6.00 17.18
C VAL A 108 -1.93 5.36 17.60
N PHE A 109 -3.02 6.07 17.38
CA PHE A 109 -4.35 5.67 17.79
C PHE A 109 -5.08 5.00 16.64
N CYS A 110 -5.65 3.82 16.89
CA CYS A 110 -6.49 3.11 15.93
C CYS A 110 -7.57 2.30 16.65
N TYR A 111 -8.55 1.77 15.93
CA TYR A 111 -9.51 0.85 16.52
C TYR A 111 -8.88 -0.54 16.81
N PRO A 112 -9.46 -1.33 17.73
CA PRO A 112 -8.93 -2.64 18.10
C PRO A 112 -8.74 -3.62 16.93
N GLU A 113 -9.59 -3.54 15.90
CA GLU A 113 -9.52 -4.33 14.68
C GLU A 113 -8.28 -4.01 13.84
N GLU A 114 -7.86 -2.73 13.81
CA GLU A 114 -6.72 -2.24 13.04
C GLU A 114 -5.38 -2.47 13.75
N ALA A 115 -5.39 -2.64 15.08
CA ALA A 115 -4.18 -2.81 15.88
C ALA A 115 -3.32 -4.00 15.41
N SER A 116 -3.96 -5.10 15.01
CA SER A 116 -3.27 -6.29 14.49
C SER A 116 -2.57 -6.02 13.15
N LEU A 117 -3.19 -5.21 12.28
CA LEU A 117 -2.63 -4.80 10.99
C LEU A 117 -1.47 -3.82 11.20
N ALA A 118 -1.64 -2.85 12.10
CA ALA A 118 -0.64 -1.84 12.42
C ALA A 118 0.65 -2.49 12.96
N VAL A 119 0.52 -3.42 13.91
CA VAL A 119 1.65 -4.20 14.43
C VAL A 119 2.21 -5.15 13.35
N GLY A 120 1.32 -5.84 12.64
CA GLY A 120 1.65 -6.83 11.64
C GLY A 120 2.20 -8.14 12.23
N LYS A 121 2.33 -9.16 11.38
CA LYS A 121 2.83 -10.49 11.79
C LYS A 121 4.20 -10.38 12.45
N ARG A 122 4.31 -10.83 13.71
CA ARG A 122 5.55 -10.73 14.53
C ARG A 122 6.08 -9.30 14.69
N GLY A 123 5.21 -8.29 14.62
CA GLY A 123 5.62 -6.89 14.75
C GLY A 123 6.43 -6.37 13.57
N VAL A 124 6.41 -7.06 12.41
CA VAL A 124 7.22 -6.65 11.25
C VAL A 124 6.78 -5.29 10.71
N ASN A 125 5.48 -4.97 10.69
CA ASN A 125 5.01 -3.74 10.07
C ASN A 125 5.46 -2.51 10.88
N ILE A 126 5.13 -2.49 12.18
CA ILE A 126 5.51 -1.41 13.09
C ILE A 126 7.03 -1.26 13.24
N ARG A 127 7.78 -2.37 13.28
CA ARG A 127 9.25 -2.33 13.35
C ARG A 127 9.86 -1.71 12.09
N LEU A 128 9.37 -2.09 10.91
CA LEU A 128 9.84 -1.48 9.67
C LEU A 128 9.43 0.00 9.58
N ALA A 129 8.24 0.39 10.05
CA ALA A 129 7.84 1.80 10.10
C ALA A 129 8.75 2.63 11.04
N THR A 130 8.98 2.11 12.24
CA THR A 130 9.92 2.67 13.24
C THR A 130 11.32 2.82 12.64
N ASP A 131 11.84 1.75 12.05
CA ASP A 131 13.16 1.73 11.42
C ASP A 131 13.19 2.63 10.18
N LEU A 132 12.08 2.87 9.48
CA LEU A 132 12.05 3.74 8.30
C LEU A 132 12.13 5.21 8.71
N LEU A 133 11.30 5.62 9.67
CA LEU A 133 11.16 7.03 10.05
C LEU A 133 12.14 7.46 11.15
N ASN A 134 12.80 6.49 11.82
CA ASN A 134 13.56 6.71 13.05
C ASN A 134 12.72 7.33 14.18
N VAL A 135 11.49 6.85 14.34
CA VAL A 135 10.54 7.30 15.37
C VAL A 135 10.02 6.04 16.07
N GLU A 136 10.10 5.99 17.40
CA GLU A 136 9.49 4.91 18.17
C GLU A 136 7.97 5.02 18.13
N LEU A 137 7.30 4.00 17.60
CA LEU A 137 5.84 3.99 17.44
C LEU A 137 5.19 3.09 18.50
N ASN A 138 4.20 3.64 19.20
CA ASN A 138 3.37 2.91 20.17
C ASN A 138 1.91 2.87 19.69
N ILE A 139 1.31 1.68 19.60
CA ILE A 139 -0.08 1.54 19.17
C ILE A 139 -1.01 1.61 20.38
N VAL A 140 -1.97 2.53 20.33
CA VAL A 140 -2.99 2.74 21.35
C VAL A 140 -4.34 2.45 20.72
N THR A 141 -5.13 1.57 21.35
CA THR A 141 -6.48 1.26 20.88
C THR A 141 -7.48 2.23 21.48
N LEU A 142 -8.32 2.83 20.64
CA LEU A 142 -9.42 3.69 21.07
C LEU A 142 -10.59 2.86 21.59
N GLU A 143 -11.26 3.33 22.65
CA GLU A 143 -12.60 2.87 23.01
C GLU A 143 -13.64 3.76 22.27
N GLU A 144 -14.83 3.22 21.98
CA GLU A 144 -15.87 3.93 21.18
C GLU A 144 -16.28 5.32 21.74
N GLU A 145 -15.98 5.60 23.00
CA GLU A 145 -16.33 6.84 23.70
C GLU A 145 -15.23 7.93 23.60
N ASP A 146 -13.99 7.56 23.26
CA ASP A 146 -12.81 8.46 23.27
C ASP A 146 -12.81 9.47 22.12
N VAL A 147 -13.57 9.21 21.05
CA VAL A 147 -13.58 10.04 19.82
C VAL A 147 -14.41 11.32 20.01
N THR A 148 -15.22 11.41 21.07
CA THR A 148 -16.20 12.51 21.25
C THR A 148 -15.67 13.75 21.95
N GLU A 149 -14.48 13.71 22.58
CA GLU A 149 -13.96 14.86 23.35
C GLU A 149 -12.76 15.59 22.74
N SER A 150 -12.21 15.15 21.59
CA SER A 150 -11.24 15.95 20.85
C SER A 150 -11.96 16.91 19.91
N ASN A 151 -12.39 18.05 20.46
CA ASN A 151 -12.75 19.23 19.67
C ASN A 151 -11.59 19.55 18.70
N PHE A 152 -11.83 19.31 17.42
CA PHE A 152 -11.00 19.82 16.33
C PHE A 152 -11.16 21.35 16.32
N ASP A 153 -10.31 22.06 17.07
CA ASP A 153 -10.17 23.51 16.98
C ASP A 153 -9.53 23.88 15.63
N GLN A 154 -10.35 23.94 14.58
CA GLN A 154 -10.10 24.85 13.47
C GLN A 154 -10.53 26.26 13.91
N GLU A 155 -9.64 26.95 14.62
CA GLU A 155 -9.69 28.41 14.65
C GLU A 155 -9.23 28.93 13.28
N ASP A 156 -10.19 29.24 12.41
CA ASP A 156 -9.99 30.32 11.44
C ASP A 156 -11.29 31.10 11.22
N GLY A 157 -11.21 32.38 11.56
CA GLY A 157 -12.34 33.26 11.81
C GLY A 157 -13.03 33.82 10.56
N GLY A 158 -14.24 34.36 10.80
CA GLY A 158 -14.85 35.35 9.90
C GLY A 158 -16.35 35.19 9.66
N PHE A 159 -17.16 35.33 10.70
CA PHE A 159 -18.61 35.47 10.55
C PHE A 159 -18.96 36.92 10.14
N MET A 160 -19.51 37.13 8.94
CA MET A 160 -20.42 38.24 8.68
C MET A 160 -21.48 37.88 7.63
N SER A 161 -22.72 38.16 8.03
CA SER A 161 -24.01 37.67 7.52
C SER A 161 -24.40 38.09 6.10
N VAL A 162 -25.35 37.35 5.48
CA VAL A 162 -26.62 37.87 4.93
C VAL A 162 -27.55 36.70 4.52
N GLU A 163 -28.82 36.83 4.89
CA GLU A 163 -29.95 35.93 4.57
C GLU A 163 -30.46 36.10 3.12
N GLY A 164 -31.09 35.05 2.56
CA GLY A 164 -32.10 35.20 1.50
C GLY A 164 -32.16 34.13 0.40
N GLU A 165 -33.13 33.22 0.55
CA GLU A 165 -34.04 32.55 -0.42
C GLU A 165 -33.61 32.14 -1.86
N ASP A 166 -33.96 30.88 -2.17
CA ASP A 166 -34.43 30.25 -3.43
C ASP A 166 -33.69 30.48 -4.77
N THR A 167 -33.21 29.39 -5.38
CA THR A 167 -33.72 28.80 -6.65
C THR A 167 -32.81 27.67 -7.19
N ALA A 168 -33.41 26.83 -8.03
CA ALA A 168 -33.01 25.50 -8.46
C ALA A 168 -31.78 25.36 -9.41
N ASP A 169 -31.35 24.09 -9.49
CA ASP A 169 -30.60 23.39 -10.55
C ASP A 169 -29.14 23.81 -10.86
N LEU A 170 -28.22 22.85 -10.76
CA LEU A 170 -27.47 22.24 -11.88
C LEU A 170 -26.29 21.36 -11.41
N ARG A 171 -26.28 20.09 -11.88
CA ARG A 171 -25.11 19.20 -12.17
C ARG A 171 -24.23 18.76 -10.97
N GLY A 172 -23.68 17.55 -10.91
CA GLY A 172 -23.61 16.43 -11.84
C GLY A 172 -22.78 15.31 -11.19
N ASP A 173 -23.06 14.08 -11.63
CA ASP A 173 -22.31 12.82 -11.52
C ASP A 173 -21.49 12.50 -10.26
N GLN A 174 -21.95 11.44 -9.60
CA GLN A 174 -21.21 10.63 -8.65
C GLN A 174 -20.21 9.76 -9.42
N ASP A 175 -18.93 9.80 -9.05
CA ASP A 175 -18.02 8.67 -9.25
C ASP A 175 -17.32 8.42 -7.91
N SER A 176 -17.74 7.34 -7.26
CA SER A 176 -17.08 6.72 -6.12
C SER A 176 -15.87 5.94 -6.61
N GLU A 177 -14.70 6.16 -6.01
CA GLU A 177 -13.49 5.37 -6.29
C GLU A 177 -13.71 3.90 -5.88
N GLU A 178 -13.56 3.01 -6.86
CA GLU A 178 -13.71 1.57 -6.72
C GLU A 178 -12.38 0.95 -6.29
N VAL A 179 -12.32 0.42 -5.06
CA VAL A 179 -11.18 -0.36 -4.56
C VAL A 179 -11.23 -1.74 -5.21
N VAL A 180 -10.31 -2.02 -6.15
CA VAL A 180 -10.23 -3.31 -6.83
C VAL A 180 -9.42 -4.31 -5.99
N GLU A 181 -10.12 -5.24 -5.35
CA GLU A 181 -9.52 -6.42 -4.74
C GLU A 181 -9.05 -7.39 -5.86
N LEU A 182 -7.73 -7.60 -5.96
CA LEU A 182 -7.14 -8.42 -7.02
C LEU A 182 -7.25 -9.91 -6.66
N THR A 183 -8.20 -10.61 -7.30
CA THR A 183 -8.36 -12.08 -7.22
C THR A 183 -7.53 -12.80 -8.30
N GLU A 184 -7.28 -14.11 -8.10
CA GLU A 184 -6.53 -14.95 -9.04
C GLU A 184 -7.18 -15.04 -10.43
N GLU A 185 -8.49 -14.80 -10.55
CA GLU A 185 -9.22 -14.76 -11.83
C GLU A 185 -8.87 -13.51 -12.66
N ASN A 186 -8.70 -12.35 -12.01
CA ASN A 186 -8.32 -11.10 -12.70
C ASN A 186 -6.93 -11.20 -13.36
N ILE A 187 -6.05 -12.06 -12.84
CA ILE A 187 -4.73 -12.32 -13.41
C ILE A 187 -4.83 -13.16 -14.69
N LYS A 188 -5.79 -14.09 -14.80
CA LYS A 188 -5.93 -14.95 -15.99
C LYS A 188 -6.39 -14.16 -17.22
N GLU A 189 -7.36 -13.26 -17.08
CA GLU A 189 -7.85 -12.47 -18.22
C GLU A 189 -6.77 -11.56 -18.80
N GLU A 190 -5.92 -10.94 -17.97
CA GLU A 190 -4.89 -10.00 -18.45
C GLU A 190 -3.65 -10.72 -19.03
N VAL A 191 -3.41 -11.98 -18.64
CA VAL A 191 -2.38 -12.86 -19.25
C VAL A 191 -2.83 -13.36 -20.62
N GLU A 192 -4.09 -13.74 -20.79
CA GLU A 192 -4.61 -14.16 -22.12
C GLU A 192 -4.70 -12.99 -23.11
N ALA A 193 -4.97 -11.77 -22.62
CA ALA A 193 -5.02 -10.56 -23.45
C ALA A 193 -3.64 -10.08 -23.97
N SER A 194 -2.53 -10.55 -23.41
CA SER A 194 -1.17 -10.19 -23.83
C SER A 194 -0.54 -11.12 -24.87
N VAL A 195 -1.25 -12.16 -25.33
CA VAL A 195 -0.72 -13.13 -26.30
C VAL A 195 -0.89 -12.65 -27.75
N ASP A 196 -0.39 -11.45 -28.05
CA ASP A 196 -0.20 -10.98 -29.43
C ASP A 196 1.20 -10.34 -29.56
N GLY A 197 2.26 -11.11 -29.24
CA GLY A 197 3.61 -10.53 -29.22
C GLY A 197 4.82 -11.33 -28.73
N THR A 198 4.85 -12.67 -28.84
CA THR A 198 6.03 -13.58 -28.73
C THR A 198 6.88 -13.66 -27.43
N THR A 199 7.15 -14.87 -26.94
CA THR A 199 8.46 -15.60 -26.98
C THR A 199 8.29 -17.09 -26.61
N GLU A 200 9.19 -17.97 -27.06
CA GLU A 200 9.15 -19.44 -26.83
C GLU A 200 9.14 -19.88 -25.35
N VAL A 201 9.42 -18.97 -24.42
CA VAL A 201 9.47 -19.22 -22.98
C VAL A 201 8.07 -19.30 -22.35
N GLU A 202 7.07 -18.63 -22.94
CA GLU A 202 5.69 -18.65 -22.45
C GLU A 202 4.94 -19.95 -22.85
N LYS A 203 5.35 -20.58 -23.96
CA LYS A 203 4.81 -21.89 -24.38
C LYS A 203 5.16 -23.00 -23.38
N THR A 204 6.37 -22.98 -22.84
CA THR A 204 6.79 -23.97 -21.84
C THR A 204 6.02 -23.82 -20.54
N LEU A 205 5.66 -22.59 -20.15
CA LEU A 205 4.86 -22.33 -18.94
C LEU A 205 3.39 -22.78 -19.11
N ALA A 206 2.82 -22.61 -20.30
CA ALA A 206 1.47 -23.09 -20.63
C ALA A 206 1.38 -24.63 -20.72
N GLU A 207 2.45 -25.31 -21.12
CA GLU A 207 2.51 -26.78 -21.13
C GLU A 207 2.68 -27.34 -19.70
N GLU A 208 3.54 -26.74 -18.86
CA GLU A 208 3.73 -27.19 -17.46
C GLU A 208 2.49 -27.03 -16.57
N LEU A 209 1.61 -26.08 -16.89
CA LEU A 209 0.34 -25.88 -16.18
C LEU A 209 -0.74 -26.88 -16.59
N LYS A 210 -0.73 -27.36 -17.85
CA LYS A 210 -1.67 -28.39 -18.32
C LYS A 210 -1.39 -29.77 -17.74
N ASP A 211 -0.12 -30.10 -17.50
CA ASP A 211 0.25 -31.39 -16.90
C ASP A 211 -0.11 -31.50 -15.41
N LYS A 212 -0.32 -30.37 -14.71
CA LYS A 212 -0.74 -30.35 -13.29
C LYS A 212 -2.25 -30.48 -13.09
N GLU A 213 -3.06 -30.28 -14.12
CA GLU A 213 -4.53 -30.44 -14.02
C GLU A 213 -4.99 -31.91 -14.10
N VAL A 214 -4.13 -32.84 -14.55
CA VAL A 214 -4.53 -34.25 -14.73
C VAL A 214 -4.48 -35.07 -13.43
N ASP A 215 -3.77 -34.62 -12.39
CA ASP A 215 -3.58 -35.43 -11.16
C ASP A 215 -4.64 -35.22 -10.07
N ASN A 216 -5.66 -34.37 -10.28
CA ASN A 216 -6.65 -34.06 -9.24
C ASN A 216 -8.11 -34.45 -9.54
N GLU A 217 -8.36 -35.23 -10.59
CA GLU A 217 -9.65 -35.91 -10.80
C GLU A 217 -9.52 -37.41 -10.49
N GLY A 218 -9.55 -37.76 -9.20
CA GLY A 218 -9.39 -39.16 -8.82
C GLY A 218 -9.58 -39.52 -7.36
N VAL A 219 -10.62 -39.01 -6.69
CA VAL A 219 -11.20 -39.70 -5.51
C VAL A 219 -12.72 -39.53 -5.53
N GLU A 220 -13.41 -40.48 -6.18
CA GLU A 220 -14.86 -40.65 -6.08
C GLU A 220 -15.28 -41.17 -4.69
N GLU A 221 -16.49 -40.76 -4.29
CA GLU A 221 -17.22 -41.16 -3.09
C GLU A 221 -17.45 -42.69 -2.99
N GLU A 222 -17.13 -43.30 -1.84
CA GLU A 222 -17.82 -44.52 -1.39
C GLU A 222 -18.70 -44.22 -0.17
N LYS A 223 -20.02 -44.22 -0.42
CA LYS A 223 -21.08 -44.31 0.61
C LYS A 223 -21.25 -45.78 1.00
N GLU A 224 -21.04 -46.12 2.27
CA GLU A 224 -21.59 -47.35 2.86
C GLU A 224 -22.63 -47.07 3.95
N LYS A 225 -23.69 -47.87 3.88
CA LYS A 225 -24.98 -47.81 4.62
C LYS A 225 -24.86 -48.20 6.10
N PRO A 226 -25.86 -47.86 6.93
CA PRO A 226 -25.99 -48.39 8.29
C PRO A 226 -26.68 -49.77 8.30
N GLU A 227 -26.22 -50.66 9.17
CA GLU A 227 -27.01 -51.76 9.77
C GLU A 227 -27.40 -51.41 11.20
#